data_AF-A0A5K1D0M0-F1
#
_entry.id   AF-A0A5K1D0M0-F1
#
_cell.length_a   1.000
_cell.length_b   1.000
_cell.length_c   1.000
_cell.angle_alpha   90.00
_cell.angle_beta   90.00
_cell.angle_gamma   90.00
#
_symmetry.space_group_name_H-M   'P 1'
#
loop_
_entity.id
_entity.type
_entity.pdbx_description
1 polymer ?
#
loop_
_entity_poly.entity_id
_entity_poly.type
_entity_poly.pdbx_seq_one_letter_code
_entity_poly.pdbx_strand_id
1 'polypeptide(L)' 'LCVWSIDSWEKKKSRFLQAPPGRQSPLSGETRVQFHNDQNHLLAVHETQIAIFDGKLECLQS' A
#
# COMPACT_ATOMS: atom_id res chain seq x y z
N LEU A 1 4.77 -0.77 0.12
CA LEU A 1 4.11 -0.23 1.34
C LEU A 1 4.71 -0.86 2.59
N CYS A 2 4.86 -0.09 3.67
CA CYS A 2 5.28 -0.61 4.97
C CYS A 2 4.63 0.19 6.11
N VAL A 3 4.39 -0.49 7.23
CA VAL A 3 3.88 0.11 8.47
C VAL A 3 4.99 0.08 9.50
N TRP A 4 5.20 1.22 10.16
CA TRP A 4 6.16 1.38 11.26
C TRP A 4 5.41 1.72 12.54
N SER A 5 5.93 1.22 13.65
CA SER A 5 5.53 1.67 14.97
C SER A 5 6.21 3.00 15.28
N ILE A 6 5.43 4.00 15.71
CA ILE A 6 5.95 5.30 16.13
C ILE A 6 6.60 5.25 17.52
N ASP A 7 6.17 4.31 18.37
CA ASP A 7 6.68 4.17 19.74
C ASP A 7 8.03 3.47 19.75
N SER A 8 8.15 2.39 18.95
CA SER A 8 9.34 1.53 18.93
C SER A 8 10.28 1.79 17.75
N TRP A 9 9.87 2.60 16.77
CA TRP A 9 10.60 2.81 15.51
C TRP A 9 10.93 1.51 14.77
N GLU A 10 10.06 0.50 14.89
CA GLU A 10 10.22 -0.79 14.22
C GLU A 10 9.26 -0.94 13.05
N LYS A 11 9.76 -1.51 11.96
CA LYS A 11 8.95 -1.93 10.82
C LYS A 11 8.09 -3.14 11.23
N LYS A 12 6.77 -2.93 11.36
CA LYS A 12 5.82 -3.97 11.76
C LYS A 12 5.43 -4.88 10.59
N LYS A 13 5.22 -4.32 9.39
CA LYS A 13 4.86 -5.09 8.19
C LYS A 13 5.31 -4.39 6.92
N SER A 14 5.55 -5.17 5.86
CA SER A 14 5.66 -4.64 4.50
C SER A 14 4.92 -5.50 3.50
N ARG A 15 4.47 -4.85 2.43
CA ARG A 15 3.90 -5.47 1.26
C ARG A 15 4.38 -4.76 0.00
N PHE A 16 4.79 -5.53 -1.00
CA PHE A 16 5.05 -5.03 -2.34
C PHE A 16 3.73 -4.86 -3.08
N LEU A 17 3.60 -3.76 -3.83
CA LEU A 17 2.49 -3.61 -4.77
C LEU A 17 2.72 -4.60 -5.91
N GLN A 18 1.70 -5.40 -6.23
CA GLN A 18 1.74 -6.35 -7.33
C GLN A 18 1.38 -5.61 -8.62
N ALA A 19 2.13 -5.88 -9.69
CA ALA A 19 1.82 -5.31 -10.98
C ALA A 19 0.51 -5.89 -11.53
N PRO A 20 -0.28 -5.12 -12.30
CA PRO A 20 -1.51 -5.62 -12.89
C PRO A 20 -1.21 -6.75 -13.90
N PRO A 21 -2.14 -7.68 -14.13
CA PRO A 21 -2.00 -8.71 -15.15
C PRO A 21 -1.60 -8.10 -16.50
N GLY A 22 -0.55 -8.64 -17.13
CA GLY A 22 -0.03 -8.14 -18.41
C GLY A 22 1.08 -7.08 -18.31
N ARG A 23 1.44 -6.60 -17.11
CA ARG A 23 2.64 -5.78 -16.87
C ARG A 23 3.66 -6.55 -16.04
N GLN A 24 4.63 -7.19 -16.69
CA GLN A 24 5.72 -7.93 -16.05
C GLN A 24 6.93 -7.01 -15.84
N SER A 25 6.90 -6.17 -14.82
CA SER A 25 8.09 -5.44 -14.36
C SER A 25 7.88 -5.03 -12.90
N PRO A 26 8.93 -4.95 -12.07
CA PRO A 26 8.82 -4.25 -10.79
C PRO A 26 8.21 -2.87 -11.02
N LEU A 27 7.12 -2.60 -10.29
CA LEU A 27 6.47 -1.29 -10.32
C LEU A 27 7.50 -0.25 -9.88
N SER A 28 7.91 0.56 -10.85
CA SER A 28 8.81 1.69 -10.67
C SER A 28 7.96 2.94 -10.88
N GLY A 29 7.99 3.86 -9.93
CA GLY A 29 7.15 5.05 -9.98
C GLY A 29 6.80 5.58 -8.60
N GLU A 30 6.16 6.74 -8.57
CA GLU A 30 5.67 7.32 -7.32
C GLU A 30 4.50 6.49 -6.77
N THR A 31 4.53 6.19 -5.47
CA THR A 31 3.38 5.64 -4.75
C THR A 31 2.93 6.65 -3.70
N ARG A 32 1.71 7.16 -3.84
CA ARG A 32 1.07 8.03 -2.85
C ARG A 32 0.13 7.20 -1.98
N VAL A 33 0.10 7.50 -0.68
CA VAL A 33 -0.75 6.82 0.30
C VAL A 33 -1.64 7.85 0.99
N GLN A 34 -2.93 7.57 1.08
CA GLN A 34 -3.91 8.39 1.78
C GLN A 34 -4.73 7.52 2.73
N PHE A 35 -4.85 7.92 3.99
CA PHE A 35 -5.76 7.27 4.93
C PHE A 35 -7.20 7.72 4.67
N HIS A 36 -8.13 6.78 4.77
CA HIS A 36 -9.54 7.10 4.84
C HIS A 36 -9.88 7.73 6.20
N ASN A 37 -11.00 8.46 6.26
CA ASN A 37 -11.42 9.17 7.47
C ASN A 37 -11.75 8.22 8.63
N ASP A 38 -12.04 6.96 8.35
CA ASP A 38 -12.26 5.93 9.38
C ASP A 38 -10.98 5.39 10.03
N GLN A 39 -9.80 5.81 9.55
CA GLN A 39 -8.47 5.36 10.01
C GLN A 39 -8.20 3.85 9.91
N ASN A 40 -9.08 3.09 9.28
CA ASN A 40 -8.96 1.64 9.12
C ASN A 40 -8.55 1.26 7.70
N HIS A 41 -8.84 2.12 6.73
CA HIS A 41 -8.51 1.91 5.32
C HIS A 41 -7.48 2.93 4.82
N LEU A 42 -6.69 2.49 3.84
CA LEU A 42 -5.78 3.36 3.12
C LEU A 42 -5.87 3.10 1.62
N LEU A 43 -5.85 4.19 0.85
CA LEU A 43 -5.75 4.18 -0.60
C LEU A 43 -4.28 4.31 -0.98
N ALA A 44 -3.78 3.35 -1.76
CA ALA A 44 -2.49 3.45 -2.42
C ALA A 44 -2.71 3.78 -3.90
N VAL A 45 -2.14 4.89 -4.35
CA VAL A 45 -2.17 5.34 -5.75
C VAL A 45 -0.76 5.21 -6.31
N HIS A 46 -0.61 4.33 -7.29
CA HIS A 46 0.58 4.22 -8.12
C HIS A 46 0.22 4.67 -9.54
N GLU A 47 1.20 5.06 -10.33
CA GLU A 47 1.02 5.52 -11.72
C GLU A 47 0.22 4.52 -12.59
N THR A 48 0.30 3.23 -12.26
CA THR A 48 -0.30 2.14 -13.04
C THR A 48 -1.54 1.52 -12.42
N GLN A 49 -1.86 1.82 -11.16
CA GLN A 49 -2.92 1.15 -10.43
C GLN A 49 -3.33 1.92 -9.17
N ILE A 50 -4.53 1.64 -8.69
CA ILE A 50 -5.01 2.06 -7.39
C ILE A 50 -5.46 0.83 -6.61
N ALA A 51 -5.21 0.82 -5.31
CA ALA A 51 -5.64 -0.28 -4.46
C ALA A 51 -6.01 0.22 -3.06
N ILE A 52 -6.99 -0.44 -2.43
CA ILE A 52 -7.44 -0.18 -1.08
C ILE A 52 -6.88 -1.27 -0.18
N PHE A 53 -6.25 -0.86 0.92
CA PHE A 53 -5.74 -1.77 1.95
C PHE A 53 -6.35 -1.45 3.31
N ASP A 54 -6.34 -2.43 4.21
CA ASP A 54 -6.59 -2.21 5.63
C ASP A 54 -5.31 -1.74 6.37
N GLY A 55 -5.45 -1.42 7.67
CA GLY A 55 -4.33 -1.05 8.54
C GLY A 55 -3.27 -2.14 8.75
N LYS A 56 -3.57 -3.39 8.38
CA LYS A 56 -2.61 -4.51 8.36
C LYS A 56 -2.00 -4.70 6.98
N LEU A 57 -2.16 -3.76 6.04
CA LEU A 57 -1.74 -3.88 4.64
C LEU A 57 -2.33 -5.09 3.90
N GLU A 58 -3.48 -5.63 4.32
CA GLU A 58 -4.24 -6.59 3.52
C GLU A 58 -4.99 -5.88 2.40
N CYS A 59 -5.05 -6.49 1.22
CA CYS A 59 -5.61 -5.86 0.03
C CYS A 59 -7.09 -6.18 0.02
N LEU A 60 -7.90 -5.13 0.03
CA LEU A 60 -9.36 -5.25 0.01
C LEU A 60 -9.89 -5.09 -1.42
N GLN A 61 -9.21 -4.28 -2.22
CA GLN A 61 -9.56 -4.03 -3.62
C GLN A 61 -8.32 -3.62 -4.43
N SER A 62 -8.16 -4.18 -5.64
CA SER A 62 -7.03 -3.93 -6.55
C SER A 62 -7.48 -3.93 -8.00
#